data_AF-A0A8T5HYS2-F1
#
_entry.id   AF-A0A8T5HYS2-F1
#
_cell.length_a   1.000
_cell.length_b   1.000
_cell.length_c   1.000
_cell.angle_alpha   90.00
_cell.angle_beta   90.00
_cell.angle_gamma   90.00
#
_symmetry.space_group_name_H-M   'P 1'
#
loop_
_entity.id
_entity.type
_entity.pdbx_description
1 polymer ?
#
loop_
_entity_poly.entity_id
_entity_poly.type
_entity_poly.pdbx_seq_one_letter_code
_entity_poly.pdbx_strand_id
1 'polypeptide(L)'
;KIGFLLEVLEIPTEKQLKKYKSKTVFDHKIRAKLMVEAISELQQAGVNPDIWKLEGLYKKELMEKVAEQVISFNPQARIVVLGRGENAKKAEQWIRTAAKVEAVIGFAVGRTVFQQPLVNYQNKKISKSQAINKIKENYLRFVTVFEKEKMKQQKKIYIGSDHAGFKLKRQIKDWLKIDNVHYQDLGNVVLDVTDDYPDYAEKVARKVVKEKTLGVLICGSAEGVCIAANKIKGVRAVTPFSLKSARLAREHNDANIICLSGWFENFYKTTKMLKVFLNTSFSGEKRHVRRINKIKKMEK
;
A
#
# COMPACT_ATOMS: atom_id res chain seq x y z
N LYS A 1 -2.25 12.92 18.96
CA LYS A 1 -3.48 13.43 18.30
C LYS A 1 -4.47 12.27 18.29
N ILE A 2 -5.62 12.40 18.95
CA ILE A 2 -6.66 11.36 18.90
C ILE A 2 -7.29 11.46 17.51
N GLY A 3 -7.27 10.38 16.74
CA GLY A 3 -7.85 10.37 15.40
C GLY A 3 -9.37 10.48 15.44
N PHE A 4 -9.96 11.30 14.60
CA PHE A 4 -11.41 11.43 14.46
C PHE A 4 -11.92 10.47 13.37
N LEU A 5 -12.88 9.61 13.72
CA LEU A 5 -13.53 8.69 12.78
C LEU A 5 -14.98 9.12 12.57
N LEU A 6 -15.41 9.18 11.30
CA LEU A 6 -16.79 9.45 10.92
C LEU A 6 -17.35 8.32 10.06
N GLU A 7 -18.54 7.82 10.42
CA GLU A 7 -19.29 6.89 9.59
C GLU A 7 -20.33 7.65 8.77
N VAL A 8 -20.32 7.43 7.45
CA VAL A 8 -21.29 8.02 6.51
C VAL A 8 -21.96 6.89 5.74
N LEU A 9 -23.30 6.89 5.75
CA LEU A 9 -24.12 5.86 5.11
C LEU A 9 -25.03 6.49 4.07
N GLU A 10 -24.92 6.01 2.83
CA GLU A 10 -25.80 6.46 1.74
C GLU A 10 -27.01 5.52 1.65
N ILE A 11 -28.06 5.90 2.38
CA ILE A 11 -29.31 5.15 2.43
C ILE A 11 -30.25 5.68 1.35
N PRO A 12 -30.73 4.83 0.42
CA PRO A 12 -31.66 5.29 -0.60
C PRO A 12 -32.99 5.70 0.05
N THR A 13 -33.47 6.89 -0.30
CA THR A 13 -34.83 7.35 0.03
C THR A 13 -35.88 6.51 -0.69
N GLU A 14 -37.12 6.51 -0.22
CA GLU A 14 -38.23 5.83 -0.90
C GLU A 14 -38.40 6.29 -2.35
N LYS A 15 -38.23 7.59 -2.62
CA LYS A 15 -38.27 8.17 -3.97
C LYS A 15 -37.17 7.61 -4.87
N GLN A 16 -35.96 7.45 -4.35
CA GLN A 16 -34.86 6.82 -5.07
C GLN A 16 -35.10 5.33 -5.29
N LEU A 17 -35.64 4.59 -4.31
CA LEU A 17 -36.01 3.18 -4.48
C LEU A 17 -37.07 2.99 -5.56
N LYS A 18 -38.10 3.85 -5.59
CA LYS A 18 -39.10 3.88 -6.69
C LYS A 18 -38.44 4.16 -8.04
N LYS A 19 -37.54 5.15 -8.11
CA LYS A 19 -36.83 5.53 -9.35
C LYS A 19 -35.89 4.43 -9.88
N TYR A 20 -35.12 3.80 -8.99
CA TYR A 20 -34.11 2.80 -9.36
C TYR A 20 -34.63 1.37 -9.30
N LYS A 21 -35.90 1.16 -8.94
CA LYS A 21 -36.62 -0.12 -8.86
C LYS A 21 -36.10 -1.12 -7.81
N SER A 22 -34.85 -1.02 -7.38
CA SER A 22 -34.29 -1.82 -6.29
C SER A 22 -33.06 -1.17 -5.64
N LYS A 23 -32.75 -1.60 -4.41
CA LYS A 23 -31.51 -1.22 -3.70
C LYS A 23 -30.28 -1.60 -4.52
N THR A 24 -30.24 -2.80 -5.12
CA THR A 24 -29.10 -3.25 -5.91
C THR A 24 -28.82 -2.31 -7.09
N VAL A 25 -29.85 -1.87 -7.82
CA VAL A 25 -29.68 -0.97 -8.95
C VAL A 25 -29.24 0.43 -8.47
N PHE A 26 -29.79 0.92 -7.36
CA PHE A 26 -29.31 2.14 -6.71
C PHE A 26 -27.81 2.06 -6.36
N ASP A 27 -27.39 0.97 -5.70
CA ASP A 27 -26.01 0.73 -5.27
C ASP A 27 -25.03 0.76 -6.46
N HIS A 28 -25.45 0.20 -7.61
CA HIS A 28 -24.60 0.14 -8.81
C HIS A 28 -24.60 1.42 -9.63
N LYS A 29 -25.71 2.17 -9.67
CA LYS A 29 -25.87 3.30 -10.59
C LYS A 29 -25.53 4.66 -9.99
N ILE A 30 -25.90 4.92 -8.74
CA ILE A 30 -25.88 6.28 -8.20
C ILE A 30 -25.17 6.42 -6.85
N ARG A 31 -25.07 5.36 -6.05
CA ARG A 31 -24.52 5.45 -4.68
C ARG A 31 -23.14 6.11 -4.64
N ALA A 32 -22.20 5.68 -5.48
CA ALA A 32 -20.85 6.24 -5.48
C ALA A 32 -20.84 7.75 -5.76
N LYS A 33 -21.74 8.25 -6.61
CA LYS A 33 -21.90 9.68 -6.88
C LYS A 33 -22.40 10.41 -5.63
N LEU A 34 -23.43 9.89 -4.98
CA LEU A 34 -23.98 10.48 -3.75
C LEU A 34 -22.96 10.48 -2.61
N MET A 35 -22.16 9.42 -2.47
CA MET A 35 -21.06 9.37 -1.51
C MET A 35 -20.05 10.51 -1.73
N VAL A 36 -19.65 10.76 -2.98
CA VAL A 36 -18.73 11.86 -3.32
C VAL A 36 -19.35 13.22 -2.98
N GLU A 37 -20.62 13.42 -3.33
CA GLU A 37 -21.35 14.66 -3.04
C GLU A 37 -21.44 14.91 -1.52
N ALA A 38 -21.88 13.91 -0.75
CA ALA A 38 -21.99 14.01 0.71
C ALA A 38 -20.64 14.27 1.40
N ILE A 39 -19.57 13.58 0.96
CA ILE A 39 -18.22 13.81 1.51
C ILE A 39 -17.73 15.21 1.16
N SER A 40 -17.96 15.68 -0.07
CA SER A 40 -17.60 17.04 -0.49
C SER A 40 -18.32 18.10 0.34
N GLU A 41 -19.62 17.96 0.57
CA GLU A 41 -20.41 18.88 1.40
C GLU A 41 -19.89 18.92 2.84
N LEU A 42 -19.60 17.77 3.45
CA LEU A 42 -19.02 17.67 4.79
C LEU A 42 -17.65 18.37 4.87
N GLN A 43 -16.78 18.12 3.89
CA GLN A 43 -15.44 18.73 3.85
C GLN A 43 -15.50 20.25 3.68
N GLN A 44 -16.40 20.75 2.83
CA GLN A 44 -16.66 22.18 2.64
C GLN A 44 -17.20 22.83 3.93
N ALA A 45 -17.99 22.09 4.72
CA ALA A 45 -18.44 22.50 6.05
C ALA A 45 -17.36 22.38 7.14
N GLY A 46 -16.13 21.99 6.79
CA GLY A 46 -15.00 21.86 7.70
C GLY A 46 -14.86 20.48 8.38
N VAL A 47 -15.71 19.51 8.04
CA VAL A 47 -15.68 18.16 8.63
C VAL A 47 -14.67 17.27 7.88
N ASN A 48 -13.48 17.11 8.47
CA ASN A 48 -12.34 16.40 7.86
C ASN A 48 -11.76 15.33 8.80
N PRO A 49 -12.44 14.18 8.99
CA PRO A 49 -11.97 13.09 9.83
C PRO A 49 -10.69 12.44 9.29
N ASP A 50 -9.93 11.82 10.20
CA ASP A 50 -8.75 11.03 9.88
C ASP A 50 -9.16 9.67 9.27
N ILE A 51 -10.28 9.11 9.71
CA ILE A 51 -10.82 7.84 9.18
C ILE A 51 -12.28 8.01 8.76
N TRP A 52 -12.54 7.70 7.49
CA TRP A 52 -13.89 7.60 6.93
C TRP A 52 -14.32 6.14 6.93
N LYS A 53 -15.41 5.84 7.63
CA LYS A 53 -16.03 4.52 7.61
C LYS A 53 -17.16 4.53 6.60
N LEU A 54 -16.94 3.88 5.46
CA LEU A 54 -17.78 4.01 4.26
C LEU A 54 -18.27 2.65 3.76
N GLU A 55 -19.41 2.66 3.07
CA GLU A 55 -19.93 1.46 2.41
C GLU A 55 -19.03 0.99 1.26
N GLY A 56 -18.99 -0.33 1.05
CA GLY A 56 -18.27 -0.90 -0.08
C GLY A 56 -18.98 -0.66 -1.41
N LEU A 57 -18.17 -0.62 -2.46
CA LEU A 57 -18.62 -0.47 -3.84
C LEU A 57 -18.22 -1.70 -4.67
N TYR A 58 -18.95 -1.93 -5.77
CA TYR A 58 -18.78 -3.10 -6.63
C TYR A 58 -17.65 -2.96 -7.67
N LYS A 59 -17.23 -1.73 -7.95
CA LYS A 59 -16.21 -1.40 -8.95
C LYS A 59 -15.07 -0.62 -8.29
N LYS A 60 -13.85 -0.96 -8.68
CA LYS A 60 -12.63 -0.33 -8.15
C LYS A 60 -12.61 1.17 -8.48
N GLU A 61 -12.96 1.51 -9.71
CA GLU A 61 -12.90 2.88 -10.25
C GLU A 61 -13.88 3.81 -9.51
N LEU A 62 -15.01 3.27 -9.06
CA LEU A 62 -15.96 4.03 -8.24
C LEU A 62 -15.42 4.25 -6.82
N MET A 63 -14.75 3.25 -6.26
CA MET A 63 -14.10 3.36 -4.95
C MET A 63 -12.90 4.32 -4.98
N GLU A 64 -12.14 4.35 -6.09
CA GLU A 64 -11.06 5.32 -6.31
C GLU A 64 -11.59 6.76 -6.34
N LYS A 65 -12.69 7.04 -7.04
CA LYS A 65 -13.32 8.37 -7.04
C LYS A 65 -13.76 8.82 -5.64
N VAL A 66 -14.33 7.92 -4.85
CA VAL A 66 -14.67 8.21 -3.45
C VAL A 66 -13.41 8.48 -2.64
N ALA A 67 -12.35 7.70 -2.84
CA ALA A 67 -11.08 7.88 -2.15
C ALA A 67 -10.39 9.20 -2.51
N GLU A 68 -10.42 9.61 -3.78
CA GLU A 68 -9.92 10.90 -4.27
C GLU A 68 -10.61 12.06 -3.54
N GLN A 69 -11.94 12.00 -3.41
CA GLN A 69 -12.68 13.01 -2.65
C GLN A 69 -12.27 13.01 -1.16
N VAL A 70 -12.19 11.84 -0.52
CA VAL A 70 -11.77 11.71 0.89
C VAL A 70 -10.42 12.37 1.16
N ILE A 71 -9.44 12.18 0.29
CA ILE A 71 -8.07 12.69 0.50
C ILE A 71 -7.86 14.12 -0.02
N SER A 72 -8.87 14.73 -0.67
CA SER A 72 -8.74 16.04 -1.32
C SER A 72 -8.46 17.19 -0.35
N PHE A 73 -9.12 17.21 0.82
CA PHE A 73 -8.89 18.20 1.89
C PHE A 73 -7.86 17.74 2.92
N ASN A 74 -7.77 16.43 3.16
CA ASN A 74 -6.80 15.82 4.07
C ASN A 74 -6.09 14.63 3.39
N PRO A 75 -4.88 14.83 2.82
CA PRO A 75 -4.12 13.76 2.19
C PRO A 75 -3.77 12.57 3.10
N GLN A 76 -3.86 12.75 4.43
CA GLN A 76 -3.62 11.70 5.41
C GLN A 76 -4.89 10.93 5.80
N ALA A 77 -6.07 11.35 5.36
CA ALA A 77 -7.32 10.64 5.62
C ALA A 77 -7.29 9.23 5.02
N ARG A 78 -7.92 8.27 5.71
CA ARG A 78 -7.99 6.86 5.30
C ARG A 78 -9.42 6.33 5.38
N ILE A 79 -9.67 5.21 4.71
CA ILE A 79 -10.99 4.59 4.61
C ILE A 79 -11.00 3.21 5.27
N VAL A 80 -12.05 2.92 6.02
CA VAL A 80 -12.42 1.58 6.48
C VAL A 80 -13.73 1.18 5.81
N VAL A 81 -13.74 0.08 5.05
CA VAL A 81 -14.94 -0.36 4.33
C VAL A 81 -15.88 -1.15 5.24
N LEU A 82 -17.16 -0.79 5.30
CA LEU A 82 -18.14 -1.47 6.15
C LEU A 82 -19.04 -2.43 5.35
N GLY A 83 -19.45 -3.54 5.97
CA GLY A 83 -20.31 -4.55 5.34
C GLY A 83 -21.83 -4.33 5.52
N ARG A 84 -22.26 -3.38 6.35
CA ARG A 84 -23.67 -3.00 6.63
C ARG A 84 -24.62 -4.16 7.03
N GLY A 85 -24.10 -5.27 7.53
CA GLY A 85 -24.92 -6.46 7.82
C GLY A 85 -25.42 -7.17 6.56
N GLU A 86 -24.80 -6.90 5.40
CA GLU A 86 -24.96 -7.71 4.21
C GLU A 86 -24.44 -9.13 4.47
N ASN A 87 -24.89 -10.07 3.64
CA ASN A 87 -24.41 -11.45 3.72
C ASN A 87 -22.89 -11.54 3.47
N ALA A 88 -22.29 -12.64 3.93
CA ALA A 88 -20.83 -12.84 3.87
C ALA A 88 -20.27 -12.73 2.44
N LYS A 89 -21.01 -13.18 1.43
CA LYS A 89 -20.58 -13.13 0.02
C LYS A 89 -20.46 -11.69 -0.49
N LYS A 90 -21.46 -10.85 -0.20
CA LYS A 90 -21.45 -9.43 -0.61
C LYS A 90 -20.43 -8.63 0.20
N ALA A 91 -20.32 -8.86 1.50
CA ALA A 91 -19.28 -8.24 2.33
C ALA A 91 -17.87 -8.59 1.84
N GLU A 92 -17.62 -9.85 1.47
CA GLU A 92 -16.35 -10.29 0.90
C GLU A 92 -16.04 -9.57 -0.42
N GLN A 93 -17.03 -9.46 -1.33
CA GLN A 93 -16.86 -8.76 -2.61
C GLN A 93 -16.51 -7.27 -2.42
N TRP A 94 -17.16 -6.61 -1.48
CA TRP A 94 -16.87 -5.22 -1.12
C TRP A 94 -15.45 -5.05 -0.58
N ILE A 95 -15.04 -5.91 0.36
CA ILE A 95 -13.67 -5.93 0.90
C ILE A 95 -12.65 -6.17 -0.21
N ARG A 96 -12.91 -7.14 -1.09
CA ARG A 96 -12.04 -7.46 -2.24
C ARG A 96 -11.82 -6.26 -3.17
N THR A 97 -12.87 -5.49 -3.39
CA THR A 97 -12.84 -4.32 -4.28
C THR A 97 -12.13 -3.16 -3.60
N ALA A 98 -12.50 -2.87 -2.34
CA ALA A 98 -11.95 -1.76 -1.59
C ALA A 98 -10.46 -1.96 -1.25
N ALA A 99 -10.03 -3.19 -0.96
CA ALA A 99 -8.62 -3.52 -0.72
C ALA A 99 -7.69 -3.11 -1.87
N LYS A 100 -8.23 -2.95 -3.09
CA LYS A 100 -7.45 -2.52 -4.26
C LYS A 100 -7.18 -1.02 -4.35
N VAL A 101 -7.78 -0.23 -3.45
CA VAL A 101 -7.66 1.23 -3.42
C VAL A 101 -6.70 1.63 -2.30
N GLU A 102 -5.74 2.50 -2.61
CA GLU A 102 -4.63 2.85 -1.70
C GLU A 102 -5.11 3.40 -0.36
N ALA A 103 -6.03 4.38 -0.39
CA ALA A 103 -6.56 5.04 0.81
C ALA A 103 -7.37 4.12 1.74
N VAL A 104 -7.79 2.94 1.29
CA VAL A 104 -8.51 1.96 2.12
C VAL A 104 -7.51 1.18 2.95
N ILE A 105 -7.62 1.24 4.28
CA ILE A 105 -6.67 0.61 5.22
C ILE A 105 -7.24 -0.57 6.00
N GLY A 106 -8.54 -0.83 5.86
CA GLY A 106 -9.17 -1.94 6.55
C GLY A 106 -10.65 -2.07 6.25
N PHE A 107 -11.32 -2.85 7.08
CA PHE A 107 -12.74 -3.11 6.97
C PHE A 107 -13.43 -3.22 8.35
N ALA A 108 -14.75 -3.05 8.38
CA ALA A 108 -15.59 -3.17 9.56
C ALA A 108 -16.82 -4.05 9.27
N VAL A 109 -16.73 -5.33 9.63
CA VAL A 109 -17.78 -6.33 9.39
C VAL A 109 -18.18 -7.04 10.69
N GLY A 110 -18.93 -6.35 11.55
CA GLY A 110 -19.34 -6.88 12.85
C GLY A 110 -20.38 -8.00 12.75
N ARG A 111 -21.64 -7.65 12.48
CA ARG A 111 -22.78 -8.60 12.51
C ARG A 111 -22.55 -9.85 11.66
N THR A 112 -21.99 -9.70 10.46
CA THR A 112 -21.66 -10.81 9.55
C THR A 112 -20.65 -11.80 10.15
N VAL A 113 -19.83 -11.37 11.12
CA VAL A 113 -18.85 -12.22 11.82
C VAL A 113 -19.46 -12.93 13.02
N PHE A 114 -20.20 -12.22 13.88
CA PHE A 114 -20.58 -12.76 15.20
C PHE A 114 -22.06 -13.08 15.41
N GLN A 115 -22.98 -12.55 14.60
CA GLN A 115 -24.42 -12.63 14.91
C GLN A 115 -24.93 -14.08 14.93
N GLN A 116 -24.72 -14.84 13.85
CA GLN A 116 -25.23 -16.22 13.79
C GLN A 116 -24.56 -17.16 14.80
N PRO A 117 -23.22 -17.14 15.00
CA PRO A 117 -22.59 -17.92 16.07
C PRO A 117 -23.14 -17.58 17.47
N LEU A 118 -23.36 -16.28 17.75
CA LEU A 118 -23.89 -15.84 19.03
C LEU A 118 -25.34 -16.30 19.24
N VAL A 119 -26.19 -16.16 18.23
CA VAL A 119 -27.58 -16.66 18.26
C VAL A 119 -27.62 -18.18 18.45
N ASN A 120 -26.75 -18.93 17.76
CA ASN A 120 -26.67 -20.37 17.93
C ASN A 120 -26.25 -20.77 19.35
N TYR A 121 -25.32 -20.03 19.95
CA TYR A 121 -24.91 -20.24 21.33
C TYR A 121 -26.03 -19.92 22.33
N GLN A 122 -26.69 -18.76 22.18
CA GLN A 122 -27.83 -18.37 23.02
C GLN A 122 -28.97 -19.39 22.97
N ASN A 123 -29.22 -19.96 21.78
CA ASN A 123 -30.21 -21.01 21.57
C ASN A 123 -29.71 -22.42 21.94
N LYS A 124 -28.57 -22.54 22.62
CA LYS A 124 -27.94 -23.81 23.05
C LYS A 124 -27.69 -24.83 21.91
N LYS A 125 -27.61 -24.37 20.66
CA LYS A 125 -27.33 -25.22 19.47
C LYS A 125 -25.85 -25.58 19.34
N ILE A 126 -24.97 -24.75 19.92
CA ILE A 126 -23.51 -24.94 19.92
C ILE A 126 -22.95 -24.54 21.28
N SER A 127 -21.78 -25.07 21.64
CA SER A 127 -21.05 -24.67 22.84
C SER A 127 -20.42 -23.28 22.71
N LYS A 128 -20.05 -22.68 23.85
CA LYS A 128 -19.31 -21.40 23.88
C LYS A 128 -18.01 -21.48 23.07
N SER A 129 -17.28 -22.59 23.19
CA SER A 129 -16.02 -22.82 22.45
C SER A 129 -16.26 -22.88 20.94
N GLN A 130 -17.30 -23.59 20.50
CA GLN A 130 -17.69 -23.64 19.08
C GLN A 130 -18.07 -22.25 18.54
N ALA A 131 -18.81 -21.45 19.33
CA ALA A 131 -19.16 -20.09 18.94
C ALA A 131 -17.92 -19.18 18.79
N ILE A 132 -16.98 -19.24 19.75
CA ILE A 132 -15.72 -18.49 19.70
C ILE A 132 -14.91 -18.90 18.46
N ASN A 133 -14.75 -20.20 18.21
CA ASN A 133 -14.04 -20.70 17.04
C ASN A 133 -14.69 -20.23 15.74
N LYS A 134 -16.01 -20.24 15.66
CA LYS A 134 -16.71 -19.77 14.46
C LYS A 134 -16.57 -18.28 14.22
N ILE A 135 -16.62 -17.46 15.29
CA ILE A 135 -16.34 -16.02 15.22
C ILE A 135 -14.92 -15.76 14.72
N LYS A 136 -13.94 -16.49 15.28
CA LYS A 136 -12.54 -16.42 14.85
C LYS A 136 -12.38 -16.77 13.37
N GLU A 137 -12.94 -17.89 12.92
CA GLU A 137 -12.90 -18.30 11.51
C GLU A 137 -13.52 -17.24 10.58
N ASN A 138 -14.69 -16.73 10.94
CA ASN A 138 -15.39 -15.71 10.16
C ASN A 138 -14.55 -14.43 10.04
N TYR A 139 -13.94 -13.98 11.14
CA TYR A 139 -13.08 -12.79 11.13
C TYR A 139 -11.80 -13.01 10.30
N LEU A 140 -11.10 -14.12 10.53
CA LEU A 140 -9.87 -14.46 9.81
C LEU A 140 -10.09 -14.62 8.31
N ARG A 141 -11.27 -15.08 7.87
CA ARG A 141 -11.64 -15.12 6.46
C ARG A 141 -11.59 -13.73 5.83
N PHE A 142 -12.19 -12.72 6.45
CA PHE A 142 -12.19 -11.35 5.92
C PHE A 142 -10.81 -10.71 5.98
N VAL A 143 -10.04 -10.95 7.04
CA VAL A 143 -8.62 -10.52 7.14
C VAL A 143 -7.84 -11.10 5.96
N THR A 144 -7.94 -12.41 5.73
CA THR A 144 -7.23 -13.10 4.65
C THR A 144 -7.60 -12.52 3.29
N VAL A 145 -8.88 -12.24 3.04
CA VAL A 145 -9.34 -11.64 1.78
C VAL A 145 -8.76 -10.23 1.59
N PHE A 146 -8.81 -9.40 2.63
CA PHE A 146 -8.30 -8.04 2.58
C PHE A 146 -6.78 -8.02 2.35
N GLU A 147 -6.02 -8.74 3.17
CA GLU A 147 -4.56 -8.80 3.09
C GLU A 147 -4.10 -9.36 1.74
N LYS A 148 -4.71 -10.44 1.26
CA LYS A 148 -4.34 -11.04 -0.03
C LYS A 148 -4.55 -10.09 -1.20
N GLU A 149 -5.61 -9.29 -1.20
CA GLU A 149 -5.84 -8.30 -2.26
C GLU A 149 -4.95 -7.06 -2.12
N LYS A 150 -4.68 -6.62 -0.88
CA LYS A 150 -3.71 -5.54 -0.62
C LYS A 150 -2.30 -5.91 -1.07
N MET A 151 -1.85 -7.11 -0.74
CA MET A 151 -0.57 -7.66 -1.18
C MET A 151 -0.43 -7.66 -2.70
N LYS A 152 -1.47 -8.04 -3.45
CA LYS A 152 -1.46 -7.99 -4.91
C LYS A 152 -1.31 -6.57 -5.48
N GLN A 153 -1.70 -5.54 -4.73
CA GLN A 153 -1.55 -4.14 -5.15
C GLN A 153 -0.22 -3.52 -4.73
N GLN A 154 0.46 -4.07 -3.72
CA GLN A 154 1.76 -3.54 -3.32
C GLN A 154 2.75 -3.70 -4.47
N LYS A 155 3.39 -2.59 -4.83
CA LYS A 155 4.41 -2.60 -5.88
C LYS A 155 5.58 -3.45 -5.41
N LYS A 156 5.90 -4.48 -6.18
CA LYS A 156 7.09 -5.29 -5.99
C LYS A 156 8.33 -4.44 -6.14
N ILE A 157 9.29 -4.54 -5.23
CA ILE A 157 10.60 -3.92 -5.37
C ILE A 157 11.60 -4.88 -6.03
N TYR A 158 12.67 -4.34 -6.61
CA TYR A 158 13.73 -5.14 -7.22
C TYR A 158 15.00 -5.05 -6.39
N ILE A 159 15.60 -6.20 -6.03
CA ILE A 159 16.83 -6.25 -5.26
C ILE A 159 17.94 -6.95 -6.04
N GLY A 160 19.17 -6.43 -5.96
CA GLY A 160 20.34 -7.04 -6.57
C GLY A 160 21.63 -6.73 -5.82
N SER A 161 22.64 -7.58 -5.99
CA SER A 161 23.96 -7.40 -5.40
C SER A 161 25.05 -8.13 -6.20
N ASP A 162 26.28 -7.66 -6.09
CA ASP A 162 27.49 -8.44 -6.38
C ASP A 162 27.85 -9.36 -5.20
N HIS A 163 29.01 -10.01 -5.26
CA HIS A 163 29.56 -10.88 -4.24
C HIS A 163 29.75 -10.18 -2.89
N ALA A 164 30.24 -8.95 -2.91
CA ALA A 164 30.48 -8.16 -1.70
C ALA A 164 29.16 -7.80 -0.99
N GLY A 165 28.07 -7.63 -1.74
CA GLY A 165 26.72 -7.39 -1.20
C GLY A 165 25.91 -8.65 -0.86
N PHE A 166 26.35 -9.85 -1.28
CA PHE A 166 25.56 -11.08 -1.23
C PHE A 166 25.02 -11.42 0.17
N LYS A 167 25.89 -11.36 1.20
CA LYS A 167 25.50 -11.66 2.58
C LYS A 167 24.42 -10.71 3.08
N LEU A 168 24.62 -9.41 2.90
CA LEU A 168 23.66 -8.39 3.33
C LEU A 168 22.33 -8.51 2.57
N LYS A 169 22.38 -8.80 1.26
CA LYS A 169 21.18 -9.04 0.46
C LYS A 169 20.32 -10.17 1.04
N ARG A 170 20.94 -11.29 1.43
CA ARG A 170 20.21 -12.41 2.05
C ARG A 170 19.50 -11.98 3.34
N GLN A 171 20.19 -11.25 4.21
CA GLN A 171 19.58 -10.75 5.45
C GLN A 171 18.42 -9.78 5.16
N ILE A 172 18.59 -8.88 4.18
CA ILE A 172 17.53 -7.95 3.76
C ILE A 172 16.32 -8.70 3.19
N LYS A 173 16.53 -9.75 2.40
CA LYS A 173 15.43 -10.57 1.86
C LYS A 173 14.60 -11.21 2.98
N ASP A 174 15.24 -11.71 4.03
CA ASP A 174 14.51 -12.28 5.16
C ASP A 174 13.76 -11.19 5.95
N TRP A 175 14.36 -10.02 6.13
CA TRP A 175 13.67 -8.87 6.71
C TRP A 175 12.46 -8.40 5.87
N LEU A 176 12.57 -8.36 4.55
CA LEU A 176 11.48 -7.97 3.64
C LEU A 176 10.29 -8.94 3.75
N LYS A 177 10.54 -10.24 3.92
CA LYS A 177 9.47 -11.23 4.18
C LYS A 177 8.73 -10.92 5.47
N ILE A 178 9.47 -10.58 6.54
CA ILE A 178 8.90 -10.25 7.85
C ILE A 178 8.09 -8.95 7.80
N ASP A 179 8.58 -7.93 7.09
CA ASP A 179 7.91 -6.63 6.92
C ASP A 179 6.80 -6.68 5.83
N ASN A 180 6.51 -7.87 5.29
CA ASN A 180 5.52 -8.13 4.24
C ASN A 180 5.70 -7.26 2.98
N VAL A 181 6.96 -6.97 2.60
CA VAL A 181 7.30 -6.22 1.39
C VAL A 181 7.54 -7.19 0.24
N HIS A 182 6.76 -7.04 -0.84
CA HIS A 182 6.95 -7.83 -2.05
C HIS A 182 8.24 -7.46 -2.78
N TYR A 183 9.08 -8.45 -3.13
CA TYR A 183 10.33 -8.21 -3.84
C TYR A 183 10.66 -9.28 -4.90
N GLN A 184 11.51 -8.93 -5.88
CA GLN A 184 12.20 -9.86 -6.78
C GLN A 184 13.71 -9.73 -6.61
N ASP A 185 14.38 -10.85 -6.38
CA ASP A 185 15.84 -10.91 -6.45
C ASP A 185 16.28 -11.08 -7.92
N LEU A 186 17.08 -10.15 -8.42
CA LEU A 186 17.64 -10.16 -9.78
C LEU A 186 19.11 -10.60 -9.82
N GLY A 187 19.59 -11.19 -8.73
CA GLY A 187 20.93 -11.76 -8.62
C GLY A 187 21.91 -10.86 -7.88
N ASN A 188 23.08 -11.38 -7.52
CA ASN A 188 23.53 -12.78 -7.65
C ASN A 188 22.73 -13.78 -6.76
N VAL A 189 22.23 -14.88 -7.34
CA VAL A 189 21.39 -15.86 -6.59
C VAL A 189 22.27 -16.86 -5.83
N VAL A 190 23.44 -17.14 -6.39
CA VAL A 190 24.53 -17.92 -5.81
C VAL A 190 25.73 -16.98 -5.67
N LEU A 191 26.55 -17.20 -4.64
CA LEU A 191 27.78 -16.41 -4.46
C LEU A 191 28.77 -16.77 -5.57
N ASP A 192 29.16 -15.76 -6.35
CA ASP A 192 30.23 -15.83 -7.33
C ASP A 192 31.21 -14.70 -7.03
N VAL A 193 32.38 -15.03 -6.45
CA VAL A 193 33.37 -14.04 -6.01
C VAL A 193 34.00 -13.25 -7.16
N THR A 194 33.73 -13.64 -8.41
CA THR A 194 34.23 -12.97 -9.61
C THR A 194 33.18 -12.11 -10.31
N ASP A 195 31.98 -12.01 -9.74
CA ASP A 195 30.89 -11.26 -10.37
C ASP A 195 31.10 -9.74 -10.38
N ASP A 196 30.44 -9.10 -11.34
CA ASP A 196 30.58 -7.68 -11.62
C ASP A 196 29.30 -6.91 -11.27
N TYR A 197 29.45 -5.92 -10.39
CA TYR A 197 28.33 -5.13 -9.89
C TYR A 197 27.50 -4.38 -10.97
N PRO A 198 28.05 -3.92 -12.12
CA PRO A 198 27.27 -3.25 -13.16
C PRO A 198 26.14 -4.11 -13.72
N ASP A 199 26.34 -5.43 -13.84
CA ASP A 199 25.36 -6.35 -14.41
C ASP A 199 24.07 -6.39 -13.57
N TYR A 200 24.21 -6.44 -12.25
CA TYR A 200 23.07 -6.43 -11.33
C TYR A 200 22.44 -5.04 -11.23
N ALA A 201 23.27 -3.99 -11.25
CA ALA A 201 22.81 -2.61 -11.25
C ALA A 201 21.91 -2.32 -12.44
N GLU A 202 22.33 -2.71 -13.65
CA GLU A 202 21.55 -2.54 -14.88
C GLU A 202 20.23 -3.32 -14.85
N LYS A 203 20.25 -4.59 -14.43
CA LYS A 203 19.05 -5.44 -14.33
C LYS A 203 17.98 -4.82 -13.43
N VAL A 204 18.37 -4.37 -12.23
CA VAL A 204 17.49 -3.70 -11.27
C VAL A 204 17.01 -2.36 -11.83
N ALA A 205 17.92 -1.53 -12.32
CA ALA A 205 17.62 -0.22 -12.88
C ALA A 205 16.56 -0.25 -13.98
N ARG A 206 16.74 -1.12 -14.98
CA ARG A 206 15.79 -1.26 -16.10
C ARG A 206 14.40 -1.69 -15.63
N LYS A 207 14.32 -2.62 -14.68
CA LYS A 207 13.06 -3.09 -14.11
C LYS A 207 12.34 -2.02 -13.30
N VAL A 208 13.09 -1.28 -12.47
CA VAL A 208 12.59 -0.16 -11.67
C VAL A 208 11.95 0.92 -12.54
N VAL A 209 12.61 1.31 -13.63
CA VAL A 209 12.09 2.32 -14.56
C VAL A 209 10.85 1.80 -15.30
N LYS A 210 10.94 0.58 -15.86
CA LYS A 210 9.83 -0.02 -16.63
C LYS A 210 8.55 -0.15 -15.82
N GLU A 211 8.66 -0.58 -14.57
CA GLU A 211 7.51 -0.89 -13.71
C GLU A 211 7.16 0.24 -12.73
N LYS A 212 7.89 1.36 -12.78
CA LYS A 212 7.67 2.55 -11.93
C LYS A 212 7.57 2.18 -10.45
N THR A 213 8.55 1.42 -9.97
CA THR A 213 8.66 0.91 -8.60
C THR A 213 9.99 1.35 -7.95
N LEU A 214 10.36 0.76 -6.81
CA LEU A 214 11.61 1.01 -6.11
C LEU A 214 12.59 -0.16 -6.28
N GLY A 215 13.88 0.14 -6.15
CA GLY A 215 14.97 -0.84 -6.19
C GLY A 215 15.93 -0.73 -5.02
N VAL A 216 16.62 -1.84 -4.74
CA VAL A 216 17.66 -1.97 -3.73
C VAL A 216 18.88 -2.58 -4.40
N LEU A 217 20.01 -1.89 -4.34
CA LEU A 217 21.29 -2.38 -4.84
C LEU A 217 22.31 -2.44 -3.71
N ILE A 218 23.16 -3.46 -3.73
CA ILE A 218 24.12 -3.70 -2.66
C ILE A 218 25.45 -4.08 -3.28
N CYS A 219 26.53 -3.40 -2.92
CA CYS A 219 27.89 -3.85 -3.18
C CYS A 219 28.80 -3.53 -2.00
N GLY A 220 30.11 -3.71 -2.15
CA GLY A 220 31.10 -3.39 -1.10
C GLY A 220 30.90 -2.00 -0.48
N SER A 221 31.18 -0.93 -1.24
CA SER A 221 30.98 0.47 -0.80
C SER A 221 29.62 1.07 -1.12
N ALA A 222 28.81 0.40 -1.95
CA ALA A 222 27.58 0.90 -2.60
C ALA A 222 27.77 1.95 -3.70
N GLU A 223 28.95 2.56 -3.82
CA GLU A 223 29.19 3.67 -4.74
C GLU A 223 29.18 3.21 -6.21
N GLY A 224 29.88 2.12 -6.52
CA GLY A 224 29.96 1.56 -7.87
C GLY A 224 28.58 1.24 -8.44
N VAL A 225 27.76 0.48 -7.70
CA VAL A 225 26.38 0.16 -8.13
C VAL A 225 25.51 1.40 -8.29
N CYS A 226 25.71 2.42 -7.44
CA CYS A 226 24.99 3.68 -7.53
C CYS A 226 25.36 4.46 -8.80
N ILE A 227 26.65 4.52 -9.12
CA ILE A 227 27.16 5.13 -10.35
C ILE A 227 26.62 4.41 -11.58
N ALA A 228 26.71 3.07 -11.61
CA ALA A 228 26.24 2.25 -12.72
C ALA A 228 24.72 2.38 -12.93
N ALA A 229 23.92 2.28 -11.86
CA ALA A 229 22.47 2.39 -11.94
C ALA A 229 22.02 3.76 -12.49
N ASN A 230 22.68 4.86 -12.07
CA ASN A 230 22.38 6.20 -12.56
C ASN A 230 22.74 6.43 -14.03
N LYS A 231 23.43 5.49 -14.71
CA LYS A 231 23.59 5.54 -16.17
C LYS A 231 22.34 5.15 -16.93
N ILE A 232 21.36 4.51 -16.27
CA ILE A 232 20.10 4.14 -16.89
C ILE A 232 19.10 5.30 -16.79
N LYS A 233 18.64 5.77 -17.95
CA LYS A 233 17.67 6.88 -18.07
C LYS A 233 16.45 6.66 -17.18
N GLY A 234 16.11 7.67 -16.38
CA GLY A 234 14.99 7.65 -15.44
C GLY A 234 15.35 7.12 -14.04
N VAL A 235 16.55 6.58 -13.84
CA VAL A 235 17.05 6.19 -12.51
C VAL A 235 17.58 7.40 -11.75
N ARG A 236 17.28 7.43 -10.46
CA ARG A 236 17.87 8.31 -9.46
C ARG A 236 18.26 7.43 -8.28
N ALA A 237 19.42 6.80 -8.38
CA ALA A 237 20.00 5.96 -7.34
C ALA A 237 20.80 6.80 -6.34
N VAL A 238 20.75 6.42 -5.06
CA VAL A 238 21.40 7.16 -3.96
C VAL A 238 22.07 6.22 -2.96
N THR A 239 23.13 6.70 -2.30
CA THR A 239 23.80 6.04 -1.17
C THR A 239 23.56 6.85 0.12
N PRO A 240 22.41 6.69 0.80
CA PRO A 240 22.12 7.47 2.00
C PRO A 240 23.00 7.02 3.18
N PHE A 241 23.52 7.98 3.93
CA PHE A 241 24.40 7.74 5.09
C PHE A 241 23.67 7.85 6.45
N SER A 242 22.39 8.22 6.44
CA SER A 242 21.56 8.39 7.64
C SER A 242 20.06 8.21 7.34
N LEU A 243 19.24 7.99 8.37
CA LEU A 243 17.78 7.96 8.25
C LEU A 243 17.22 9.25 7.63
N LYS A 244 17.78 10.41 8.00
CA LYS A 244 17.42 11.71 7.43
C LYS A 244 17.77 11.75 5.95
N SER A 245 18.96 11.30 5.55
CA SER A 245 19.37 11.26 4.15
C SER A 245 18.47 10.32 3.32
N ALA A 246 18.11 9.14 3.85
CA ALA A 246 17.22 8.20 3.19
C ALA A 246 15.83 8.79 2.95
N ARG A 247 15.28 9.51 3.94
CA ARG A 247 14.02 10.23 3.82
C ARG A 247 14.10 11.34 2.76
N LEU A 248 15.10 12.21 2.87
CA LEU A 248 15.29 13.33 1.94
C LEU A 248 15.53 12.87 0.50
N ALA A 249 16.18 11.71 0.29
CA ALA A 249 16.34 11.14 -1.04
C ALA A 249 15.01 10.86 -1.73
N ARG A 250 14.00 10.38 -0.98
CA ARG A 250 12.64 10.19 -1.51
C ARG A 250 11.91 11.52 -1.62
N GLU A 251 11.85 12.30 -0.54
CA GLU A 251 11.06 13.54 -0.49
C GLU A 251 11.50 14.56 -1.55
N HIS A 252 12.81 14.76 -1.72
CA HIS A 252 13.35 15.84 -2.55
C HIS A 252 13.76 15.39 -3.95
N ASN A 253 14.32 14.19 -4.07
CA ASN A 253 14.92 13.72 -5.32
C ASN A 253 14.04 12.69 -6.03
N ASP A 254 12.95 12.23 -5.40
CA ASP A 254 12.17 11.09 -5.84
C ASP A 254 13.08 9.91 -6.24
N ALA A 255 14.11 9.64 -5.42
CA ALA A 255 15.09 8.61 -5.71
C ALA A 255 14.41 7.23 -5.77
N ASN A 256 14.59 6.50 -6.87
CA ASN A 256 13.89 5.22 -7.08
C ASN A 256 14.76 3.99 -6.81
N ILE A 257 16.05 4.17 -6.51
CA ILE A 257 16.93 3.09 -6.07
C ILE A 257 17.73 3.54 -4.85
N ILE A 258 17.77 2.69 -3.82
CA ILE A 258 18.68 2.83 -2.68
C ILE A 258 19.85 1.86 -2.83
N CYS A 259 21.06 2.39 -2.71
CA CYS A 259 22.31 1.64 -2.76
C CYS A 259 22.89 1.54 -1.34
N LEU A 260 23.20 0.32 -0.91
CA LEU A 260 23.62 0.00 0.46
C LEU A 260 24.97 -0.70 0.46
N SER A 261 25.80 -0.43 1.48
CA SER A 261 27.16 -0.98 1.59
C SER A 261 27.12 -2.31 2.34
N GLY A 262 27.73 -3.33 1.74
CA GLY A 262 27.96 -4.64 2.36
C GLY A 262 29.12 -4.65 3.36
N TRP A 263 30.02 -3.66 3.30
CA TRP A 263 31.20 -3.58 4.18
C TRP A 263 31.01 -2.70 5.41
N PHE A 264 30.37 -1.54 5.27
CA PHE A 264 30.41 -0.49 6.30
C PHE A 264 29.16 -0.41 7.17
N GLU A 265 28.01 -0.84 6.65
CA GLU A 265 26.73 -0.66 7.34
C GLU A 265 26.32 -1.92 8.09
N ASN A 266 25.99 -1.79 9.37
CA ASN A 266 25.41 -2.89 10.11
C ASN A 266 23.96 -3.14 9.67
N PHE A 267 23.50 -4.39 9.80
CA PHE A 267 22.19 -4.83 9.32
C PHE A 267 21.02 -4.01 9.92
N TYR A 268 21.12 -3.64 11.19
CA TYR A 268 20.07 -2.89 11.89
C TYR A 268 19.91 -1.47 11.34
N LYS A 269 21.01 -0.73 11.16
CA LYS A 269 21.00 0.61 10.57
C LYS A 269 20.54 0.55 9.11
N THR A 270 21.01 -0.45 8.37
CA THR A 270 20.63 -0.70 6.98
C THR A 270 19.12 -0.89 6.81
N THR A 271 18.53 -1.80 7.58
CA THR A 271 17.08 -2.09 7.50
C THR A 271 16.23 -0.90 7.94
N LYS A 272 16.67 -0.11 8.93
CA LYS A 272 16.00 1.15 9.29
C LYS A 272 16.04 2.17 8.15
N MET A 273 17.19 2.36 7.49
CA MET A 273 17.30 3.26 6.33
C MET A 273 16.44 2.79 5.17
N LEU A 274 16.46 1.48 4.87
CA LEU A 274 15.64 0.88 3.84
C LEU A 274 14.15 1.06 4.14
N LYS A 275 13.71 0.83 5.39
CA LYS A 275 12.32 1.04 5.82
C LYS A 275 11.89 2.49 5.64
N VAL A 276 12.74 3.46 6.02
CA VAL A 276 12.48 4.89 5.78
C VAL A 276 12.34 5.16 4.28
N PHE A 277 13.26 4.67 3.46
CA PHE A 277 13.22 4.88 2.02
C PHE A 277 11.97 4.29 1.35
N LEU A 278 11.59 3.06 1.70
CA LEU A 278 10.42 2.38 1.13
C LEU A 278 9.10 3.04 1.52
N ASN A 279 9.00 3.60 2.73
CA ASN A 279 7.78 4.21 3.25
C ASN A 279 7.68 5.73 3.01
N THR A 280 8.73 6.36 2.49
CA THR A 280 8.73 7.81 2.24
C THR A 280 8.26 8.09 0.81
N SER A 281 7.19 8.87 0.70
CA SER A 281 6.65 9.35 -0.58
C SER A 281 7.41 10.58 -1.08
N PHE A 282 7.40 10.79 -2.41
CA PHE A 282 7.88 12.05 -2.98
C PHE A 282 7.00 13.21 -2.51
N SER A 283 7.62 14.32 -2.12
CA SER A 283 6.88 15.47 -1.56
C SER A 283 5.99 16.19 -2.57
N GLY A 284 6.28 16.07 -3.88
CA GLY A 284 5.52 16.78 -4.92
C GLY A 284 5.75 18.30 -4.96
N GLU A 285 6.61 18.86 -4.09
CA GLU A 285 6.80 20.31 -4.03
C GLU A 285 7.33 20.87 -5.36
N LYS A 286 6.81 22.04 -5.77
CA LYS A 286 7.17 22.72 -7.03
C LYS A 286 8.69 22.83 -7.24
N ARG A 287 9.45 23.16 -6.17
CA ARG A 287 10.92 23.28 -6.24
C ARG A 287 11.62 21.95 -6.52
N HIS A 288 11.11 20.85 -5.99
CA HIS A 288 11.68 19.51 -6.15
C HIS A 288 11.37 18.98 -7.55
N VAL A 289 10.11 19.10 -8.01
CA VAL A 289 9.71 18.76 -9.39
C VAL A 289 10.57 19.51 -10.42
N ARG A 290 10.78 20.81 -10.23
CA ARG A 290 11.63 21.63 -11.11
C ARG A 290 13.07 21.10 -11.20
N ARG A 291 13.68 20.72 -10.06
CA ARG A 291 15.05 20.19 -10.01
C ARG A 291 15.16 18.83 -10.69
N ILE A 292 14.20 17.93 -10.44
CA ILE A 292 14.14 16.62 -11.11
C ILE A 292 13.98 16.79 -12.62
N ASN A 293 13.15 17.74 -13.07
CA ASN A 293 13.01 18.02 -14.51
C ASN A 293 14.30 18.56 -15.14
N LYS A 294 15.16 19.26 -14.39
CA LYS A 294 16.50 19.63 -14.88
C LYS A 294 17.40 18.41 -15.01
N ILE A 295 17.38 17.47 -14.05
CA ILE A 295 18.12 16.21 -14.13
C ILE A 295 17.69 15.41 -15.36
N LYS A 296 16.38 15.27 -15.60
CA LYS A 296 15.84 14.59 -16.80
C LYS A 296 16.33 15.17 -18.12
N LYS A 297 16.61 16.47 -18.18
CA LYS A 297 17.18 17.13 -19.37
C LYS A 297 18.68 16.81 -19.56
N MET A 298 19.38 16.41 -18.49
CA MET A 298 20.79 15.99 -18.53
C MET A 298 20.95 14.53 -18.93
N GLU A 299 19.91 13.70 -18.76
CA GLU A 299 19.90 12.30 -19.18
C GLU A 299 20.02 12.22 -20.72
N LYS A 300 21.10 11.62 -21.21
CA LYS A 300 21.31 11.36 -22.64
C LYS A 300 20.60 10.06 -23.02
#